data_AF-K7N1N9-F1
#
_entry.id   AF-K7N1N9-F1
#
_cell.length_a   1.000
_cell.length_b   1.000
_cell.length_c   1.000
_cell.angle_alpha   90.00
_cell.angle_beta   90.00
_cell.angle_gamma   90.00
#
_symmetry.space_group_name_H-M   'P 1'
#
loop_
_entity.id
_entity.type
_entity.pdbx_description
1 polymer ?
#
loop_
_entity_poly.entity_id
_entity_poly.type
_entity_poly.pdbx_seq_one_letter_code
_entity_poly.pdbx_strand_id
1 'polypeptide(L)'
;MLLRNQRVHTSDIVEVFYPERFANSNVDMRGYDIILLPFASGRRGCHRIHLGLTTIKIVLAQLVHCFNWELPLGMSPDDLDMLRNLASQFQEVVAC
;
A
#
# COMPACT_ATOMS: atom_id res chain seq x y z
N MET A 1 6.42 3.73 -11.19
CA MET A 1 7.45 4.78 -11.36
C MET A 1 7.14 6.07 -10.58
N LEU A 2 5.87 6.48 -10.37
CA LEU A 2 5.58 7.73 -9.65
C LEU A 2 5.68 7.64 -8.12
N LEU A 3 5.38 6.48 -7.52
CA LEU A 3 5.27 6.34 -6.05
C LEU A 3 6.57 6.57 -5.28
N ARG A 4 7.74 6.47 -5.93
CA ARG A 4 9.05 6.78 -5.31
C ARG A 4 9.70 8.05 -5.87
N ASN A 5 8.94 8.86 -6.61
CA ASN A 5 9.46 10.08 -7.21
C ASN A 5 9.45 11.22 -6.19
N GLN A 6 10.64 11.65 -5.75
CA GLN A 6 10.84 12.77 -4.84
C GLN A 6 10.24 14.10 -5.35
N ARG A 7 9.93 14.22 -6.65
CA ARG A 7 9.26 15.42 -7.18
C ARG A 7 7.75 15.46 -6.92
N VAL A 8 7.15 14.33 -6.57
CA VAL A 8 5.70 14.21 -6.36
C VAL A 8 5.38 14.04 -4.86
N HIS A 9 6.29 13.42 -4.11
CA HIS A 9 6.18 13.27 -2.66
C HIS A 9 7.15 14.26 -1.98
N THR A 10 6.61 15.27 -1.31
CA THR A 10 7.34 16.36 -0.65
C THR A 10 7.97 15.97 0.69
N SER A 11 7.73 14.75 1.18
CA SER A 11 8.40 14.23 2.36
C SER A 11 9.79 13.72 1.99
N ASP A 12 10.82 14.24 2.66
CA ASP A 12 12.24 13.92 2.44
C ASP A 12 12.62 12.43 2.59
N ILE A 13 11.67 11.57 2.97
CA ILE A 13 11.91 10.14 3.20
C ILE A 13 10.86 9.29 2.49
N VAL A 14 11.06 9.09 1.18
CA VAL A 14 10.24 8.21 0.32
C VAL A 14 10.29 6.74 0.77
N GLU A 15 11.33 6.36 1.52
CA GLU A 15 11.53 5.01 2.04
C GLU A 15 10.84 4.76 3.38
N VAL A 16 10.30 5.80 4.03
CA VAL A 16 9.62 5.65 5.33
C VAL A 16 8.12 5.46 5.13
N PHE A 17 7.57 4.44 5.80
CA PHE A 17 6.14 4.24 5.87
C PHE A 17 5.50 5.30 6.78
N TYR A 18 4.94 6.35 6.16
CA TYR A 18 4.25 7.44 6.85
C TYR A 18 2.81 7.55 6.33
N PRO A 19 1.82 6.87 6.95
CA PRO A 19 0.44 6.85 6.48
C PRO A 19 -0.27 8.21 6.67
N GLU A 20 0.11 8.96 7.72
CA GLU A 20 -0.49 10.25 8.07
C GLU A 20 -0.35 11.32 6.98
N ARG A 21 0.57 11.16 6.03
CA ARG A 21 0.68 12.04 4.85
C ARG A 21 -0.62 12.14 4.06
N PHE A 22 -1.52 11.18 4.21
CA PHE A 22 -2.80 11.17 3.53
C PHE A 22 -3.99 11.59 4.40
N ALA A 23 -3.85 11.69 5.73
CA ALA A 23 -4.98 11.87 6.65
C ALA A 23 -5.79 13.15 6.38
N ASN A 24 -5.10 14.24 6.00
CA ASN A 24 -5.71 15.52 5.65
C ASN A 24 -5.62 15.84 4.15
N SER A 25 -5.34 14.83 3.33
CA SER A 25 -5.27 14.98 1.87
C SER A 25 -6.56 14.47 1.24
N ASN A 26 -7.07 15.17 0.23
CA ASN A 26 -8.21 14.69 -0.56
C ASN A 26 -7.76 13.75 -1.69
N VAL A 27 -6.79 12.86 -1.42
CA VAL A 27 -6.19 11.99 -2.44
C VAL A 27 -7.16 10.89 -2.84
N ASP A 28 -7.55 10.90 -4.10
CA ASP A 28 -8.42 9.92 -4.72
C ASP A 28 -7.63 8.72 -5.26
N MET A 29 -7.60 7.67 -4.45
CA MET A 29 -7.01 6.37 -4.78
C MET A 29 -7.68 5.63 -5.96
N ARG A 30 -8.77 6.15 -6.55
CA ARG A 30 -9.38 5.63 -7.79
C ARG A 30 -8.57 5.97 -9.05
N GLY A 31 -7.48 6.72 -8.92
CA GLY A 31 -6.56 7.05 -10.01
C GLY A 31 -6.84 8.41 -10.67
N TYR A 32 -7.62 9.29 -10.03
CA TYR A 32 -7.79 10.67 -10.51
C TYR A 32 -6.62 11.56 -10.08
N ASP A 33 -5.93 11.20 -8.99
CA ASP A 33 -4.76 11.93 -8.51
C ASP A 33 -3.44 11.26 -8.90
N ILE A 34 -2.62 12.01 -9.64
CA ILE A 34 -1.28 11.60 -10.06
C ILE A 34 -0.32 11.32 -8.89
N ILE A 35 -0.67 11.80 -7.70
CA ILE A 35 0.09 11.59 -6.46
C ILE A 35 0.05 10.11 -6.04
N LEU A 36 -0.98 9.36 -6.42
CA LEU A 36 -1.15 7.96 -6.02
C LEU A 36 -1.83 7.13 -7.13
N LEU A 37 -1.03 6.35 -7.88
CA LEU A 37 -1.52 5.47 -8.97
C LEU A 37 -1.20 3.98 -8.73
N PRO A 38 -1.68 3.33 -7.64
CA PRO A 38 -1.38 1.93 -7.34
C PRO A 38 -2.00 0.96 -8.33
N PHE A 39 -3.15 1.31 -8.92
CA PHE A 39 -3.94 0.46 -9.81
C PHE A 39 -3.99 0.96 -11.25
N ALA A 40 -2.95 1.71 -11.65
CA ALA A 40 -2.94 2.53 -12.86
C ALA A 40 -4.11 3.53 -12.91
N SER A 41 -4.27 4.22 -14.04
CA SER A 41 -5.37 5.17 -14.28
C SER A 41 -5.78 5.15 -15.75
N GLY A 42 -6.89 5.79 -16.08
CA GLY A 42 -7.46 5.88 -17.42
C GLY A 42 -8.12 4.58 -17.90
N ARG A 43 -8.21 4.39 -19.22
CA ARG A 43 -8.92 3.26 -19.87
C ARG A 43 -8.34 1.86 -19.58
N ARG A 44 -7.16 1.81 -18.95
CA ARG A 44 -6.48 0.56 -18.57
C ARG A 44 -6.30 0.44 -17.06
N GLY A 45 -6.92 1.33 -16.26
CA GLY A 45 -6.96 1.20 -14.81
C GLY A 45 -7.69 -0.09 -14.39
N CYS A 46 -7.36 -0.61 -13.20
CA CYS A 46 -8.03 -1.80 -12.70
C CYS A 46 -9.54 -1.53 -12.49
N HIS A 47 -10.39 -2.16 -13.30
CA HIS A 47 -11.85 -1.99 -13.20
C HIS A 47 -12.42 -2.46 -11.85
N ARG A 48 -11.67 -3.28 -11.09
CA ARG A 48 -12.05 -3.80 -9.77
C ARG A 48 -11.43 -3.02 -8.60
N ILE A 49 -10.96 -1.77 -8.80
CA ILE A 49 -10.41 -0.93 -7.73
C ILE A 49 -11.36 -0.85 -6.53
N HIS A 50 -12.65 -0.56 -6.77
CA HIS A 50 -13.62 -0.42 -5.68
C HIS A 50 -13.77 -1.71 -4.86
N LEU A 51 -13.84 -2.86 -5.54
CA LEU A 51 -13.92 -4.16 -4.87
C LEU A 51 -12.68 -4.40 -4.01
N GLY A 52 -11.47 -4.24 -4.58
CA GLY A 52 -10.22 -4.44 -3.86
C GLY A 52 -10.10 -3.54 -2.63
N LEU A 53 -10.44 -2.26 -2.76
CA LEU A 53 -10.41 -1.31 -1.66
C LEU A 53 -11.41 -1.65 -0.55
N THR A 54 -12.64 -2.03 -0.91
CA THR A 54 -13.66 -2.44 0.05
C THR A 54 -13.26 -3.73 0.78
N THR A 55 -12.75 -4.72 0.04
CA THR A 55 -12.24 -5.97 0.62
C THR A 55 -11.09 -5.71 1.59
N ILE A 56 -10.08 -4.93 1.19
CA ILE A 56 -8.94 -4.60 2.06
C ILE A 56 -9.41 -3.86 3.32
N LYS A 57 -10.33 -2.90 3.22
CA LYS A 57 -10.87 -2.19 4.39
C LYS A 57 -11.55 -3.15 5.36
N ILE A 58 -12.38 -4.07 4.87
CA ILE A 58 -13.11 -5.03 5.72
C ILE A 58 -12.12 -6.00 6.37
N VAL A 59 -11.21 -6.59 5.60
CA VAL A 59 -10.22 -7.55 6.10
C VAL A 59 -9.32 -6.87 7.14
N LEU A 60 -8.79 -5.68 6.86
CA LEU A 60 -7.97 -4.94 7.82
C LEU A 60 -8.75 -4.58 9.09
N ALA A 61 -9.99 -4.10 8.97
CA ALA A 61 -10.82 -3.79 10.13
C ALA A 61 -11.05 -5.04 11.01
N GLN A 62 -11.30 -6.19 10.41
CA GLN A 62 -11.45 -7.46 11.12
C GLN A 62 -10.14 -7.91 11.77
N LEU A 63 -9.01 -7.83 11.05
CA LEU A 63 -7.70 -8.23 11.55
C LEU A 63 -7.22 -7.37 12.72
N VAL A 64 -7.45 -6.05 12.67
CA VAL A 64 -7.09 -5.12 13.75
C VAL A 64 -8.04 -5.24 14.94
N HIS A 65 -9.32 -5.54 14.70
CA HIS A 65 -10.31 -5.70 15.78
C HIS A 65 -10.16 -7.03 16.53
N CYS A 66 -9.87 -8.12 15.82
CA CYS A 66 -9.91 -9.47 16.39
C CYS A 66 -8.58 -9.99 16.93
N PHE A 67 -7.45 -9.37 16.55
CA PHE A 67 -6.12 -9.88 16.90
C PHE A 67 -5.22 -8.78 17.49
N ASN A 68 -4.46 -9.15 18.50
CA ASN A 68 -3.30 -8.39 18.95
C ASN A 68 -2.07 -8.89 18.20
N TRP A 69 -1.40 -8.00 17.48
CA TRP A 69 -0.24 -8.33 16.66
C TRP A 69 1.03 -8.07 17.46
N GLU A 70 1.82 -9.12 17.69
CA GLU A 70 3.13 -9.05 18.33
C GLU A 70 4.14 -9.79 17.45
N LEU A 71 5.39 -9.33 17.45
CA LEU A 71 6.48 -10.03 16.77
C LEU A 71 6.88 -11.28 17.58
N PRO A 72 7.28 -12.38 16.92
CA PRO A 72 7.76 -13.57 17.62
C PRO A 72 8.96 -13.21 18.52
N LEU A 73 9.02 -13.86 19.69
CA LEU A 73 9.92 -13.56 20.81
C LEU A 73 11.32 -13.11 20.38
N GLY A 74 11.61 -11.82 20.59
CA GLY A 74 12.94 -11.21 20.42
C GLY A 74 13.22 -10.60 19.05
N MET A 75 12.30 -10.69 18.10
CA MET A 75 12.49 -10.11 16.76
C MET A 75 12.30 -8.58 16.77
N SER A 76 13.29 -7.85 16.26
CA SER A 76 13.20 -6.42 15.98
C SER A 76 12.39 -6.17 14.71
N PRO A 77 11.71 -5.02 14.55
CA PRO A 77 11.17 -4.60 13.25
C PRO A 77 12.20 -4.63 12.12
N ASP A 78 13.49 -4.43 12.43
CA ASP A 78 14.59 -4.47 11.46
C ASP A 78 14.91 -5.89 10.95
N ASP A 79 14.50 -6.92 11.69
CA ASP A 79 14.72 -8.33 11.28
C ASP A 79 13.70 -8.77 10.21
N LEU A 80 12.67 -7.97 9.95
CA LEU A 80 11.64 -8.26 8.97
C LEU A 80 12.13 -7.94 7.55
N ASP A 81 12.32 -8.98 6.73
CA ASP A 81 12.57 -8.80 5.31
C ASP A 81 11.27 -8.42 4.56
N MET A 82 10.98 -7.12 4.54
CA MET A 82 9.82 -6.54 3.88
C MET A 82 9.90 -6.61 2.35
N LEU A 83 11.09 -6.77 1.76
CA LEU A 83 11.27 -6.72 0.31
C LEU A 83 11.01 -8.09 -0.33
N ARG A 84 11.62 -9.16 0.21
CA ARG A 84 11.58 -10.49 -0.42
C ARG A 84 10.20 -11.13 -0.37
N ASN A 85 9.49 -10.96 0.74
CA ASN A 85 8.20 -11.61 0.96
C ASN A 85 7.07 -10.99 0.12
N LEU A 86 7.16 -9.70 -0.19
CA LEU A 86 6.17 -9.05 -1.06
C LEU A 86 6.45 -9.33 -2.54
N ALA A 87 7.71 -9.34 -2.95
CA ALA A 87 8.07 -9.56 -4.35
C ALA A 87 7.59 -10.94 -4.87
N SER A 88 7.68 -11.99 -4.06
CA SER A 88 7.18 -13.32 -4.43
C SER A 88 5.67 -13.33 -4.67
N GLN A 89 4.89 -12.62 -3.84
CA GLN A 89 3.43 -12.53 -3.99
C GLN A 89 3.03 -11.75 -5.25
N PHE A 90 3.72 -10.65 -5.56
CA PHE A 90 3.41 -9.87 -6.77
C PHE A 90 3.80 -10.60 -8.06
N GLN A 91 4.83 -11.46 -8.04
CA GLN A 91 5.17 -12.29 -9.20
C GLN A 91 4.04 -13.27 -9.54
N GLU A 92 3.39 -13.88 -8.55
CA GLU A 92 2.26 -14.78 -8.77
C GLU A 92 1.03 -14.06 -9.34
N VAL A 93 0.77 -12.82 -8.89
CA VAL A 93 -0.37 -12.03 -9.38
C VAL A 93 -0.15 -11.48 -10.79
N VAL A 94 1.10 -11.26 -11.22
CA VAL A 94 1.42 -10.81 -12.59
C VAL A 94 1.51 -11.98 -13.59
N ALA A 95 1.63 -13.22 -13.10
CA ALA A 95 1.70 -14.42 -13.93
C ALA A 95 0.32 -15.00 -14.34
N CYS A 96 -0.78 -14.48 -13.78
CA CYS A 96 -2.16 -14.79 -14.19
C CYS A 96 -2.72 -13.72 -15.14
#